data_AF-X1S422-F1
#
_entry.id   AF-X1S422-F1
#
_cell.length_a   1.000
_cell.length_b   1.000
_cell.length_c   1.000
_cell.angle_alpha   90.00
_cell.angle_beta   90.00
_cell.angle_gamma   90.00
#
_symmetry.space_group_name_H-M   'P 1'
#
loop_
_entity.id
_entity.type
_entity.pdbx_description
1 polymer ?
#
loop_
_entity_poly.entity_id
_entity_poly.type
_entity_poly.pdbx_seq_one_letter_code
_entity_poly.pdbx_strand_id
1 'polypeptide(L)'
;LQLVETFFNSTETEDVVKTRALEGLPQMVVHTLLVWALEGKKQGQGFGFPFDQPHLIFYQRLVTVYTLLCQFSQDGLFKSKKERRLSSTIRRDLQPVIMDSVLKKNAVKKREKVDVFNRLRSAMRITLPENKRGLNDDGELCNIKTIEKEVTKFRRRLSKDNKCMKDKAYQKMIGQINKYWNMLFCDPIVVEAKAGKIIIQPQRTNNLLEQFFRTLMRTYRKKNGFQAMERALKSMLKDTPLVMNLRNKDFMEILLNGKRDLAQRFADIDAGIVRRQMRRSTGTEYTISARMKRIVSSPTFPESIISLIDKKAS
;
A
#
# COMPACT_ATOMS: atom_id res chain seq x y z
N LEU A 1 20.57 12.19 -32.95
CA LEU A 1 21.36 12.11 -31.70
C LEU A 1 21.77 13.51 -31.25
N GLN A 2 22.60 14.23 -32.02
CA GLN A 2 23.02 15.60 -31.69
C GLN A 2 21.87 16.58 -31.44
N LEU A 3 20.82 16.56 -32.27
CA LEU A 3 19.62 17.41 -32.13
C LEU A 3 18.80 17.11 -30.86
N VAL A 4 18.81 15.85 -30.41
CA VAL A 4 18.13 15.37 -29.19
C VAL A 4 18.92 15.77 -27.96
N GLU A 5 20.25 15.61 -27.99
CA GLU A 5 21.15 16.04 -26.92
C GLU A 5 21.15 17.56 -26.75
N THR A 6 21.20 18.33 -27.84
CA THR A 6 21.12 19.80 -27.78
C THR A 6 19.80 20.28 -27.18
N PHE A 7 18.68 19.63 -27.53
CA PHE A 7 17.38 19.94 -26.92
C PHE A 7 17.37 19.63 -25.42
N PHE A 8 17.83 18.44 -25.00
CA PHE A 8 17.85 18.09 -23.59
C PHE A 8 18.77 19.00 -22.76
N ASN A 9 19.98 19.27 -23.26
CA ASN A 9 20.92 20.19 -22.62
C ASN A 9 20.32 21.59 -22.47
N SER A 10 19.59 22.09 -23.48
CA SER A 10 18.92 23.40 -23.38
C SER A 10 17.76 23.43 -22.38
N THR A 11 17.03 22.33 -22.24
CA THR A 11 15.96 22.23 -21.25
C THR A 11 16.49 22.10 -19.82
N GLU A 12 17.71 21.57 -19.64
CA GLU A 12 18.35 21.42 -18.33
C GLU A 12 19.10 22.67 -17.88
N THR A 13 19.62 23.47 -18.81
CA THR A 13 20.44 24.65 -18.51
C THR A 13 19.66 25.97 -18.48
N GLU A 14 18.36 25.95 -18.81
CA GLU A 14 17.51 27.14 -19.04
C GLU A 14 18.11 28.17 -20.03
N ASP A 15 19.15 27.77 -20.77
CA ASP A 15 19.86 28.65 -21.68
C ASP A 15 18.97 28.90 -22.90
N VAL A 16 18.73 30.17 -23.21
CA VAL A 16 17.94 30.56 -24.39
C VAL A 16 18.74 30.15 -25.60
N VAL A 17 18.43 28.97 -26.14
CA VAL A 17 18.99 28.54 -27.40
C VAL A 17 18.69 29.66 -28.40
N LYS A 18 19.74 30.19 -29.03
CA LYS A 18 19.59 30.96 -30.27
C LYS A 18 19.17 29.97 -31.35
N THR A 19 17.93 29.48 -31.26
CA THR A 19 17.38 28.38 -32.06
C THR A 19 17.04 28.89 -33.45
N ARG A 20 18.07 29.18 -34.26
CA ARG A 20 17.90 29.29 -35.70
C ARG A 20 17.51 27.91 -36.22
N ALA A 21 16.21 27.74 -36.47
CA ALA A 21 15.58 26.72 -37.30
C ALA A 21 16.15 25.30 -37.14
N LEU A 22 15.90 24.65 -35.99
CA LEU A 22 16.01 23.19 -35.94
C LEU A 22 14.77 22.57 -36.58
N GLU A 23 14.92 22.06 -37.80
CA GLU A 23 13.94 21.15 -38.40
C GLU A 23 13.67 19.98 -37.44
N GLY A 24 12.40 19.69 -37.15
CA GLY A 24 12.01 18.61 -36.24
C GLY A 24 11.74 19.02 -34.79
N LEU A 25 12.03 20.28 -34.40
CA LEU A 25 11.77 20.77 -33.04
C LEU A 25 10.31 20.59 -32.58
N PRO A 26 9.27 20.89 -33.39
CA PRO A 26 7.88 20.72 -32.96
C PRO A 26 7.53 19.25 -32.66
N GLN A 27 8.05 18.30 -33.43
CA GLN A 27 7.83 16.87 -33.22
C GLN A 27 8.47 16.40 -31.92
N MET A 28 9.66 16.90 -31.60
CA MET A 28 10.35 16.60 -30.34
C MET A 28 9.60 17.15 -29.14
N VAL A 29 9.16 18.42 -29.20
CA VAL A 29 8.38 19.04 -28.13
C VAL A 29 7.11 18.21 -27.86
N VAL A 30 6.39 17.84 -28.91
CA VAL A 30 5.20 16.98 -28.81
C VAL A 30 5.54 15.63 -28.19
N HIS A 31 6.61 14.97 -28.66
CA HIS A 31 7.03 13.66 -28.14
C HIS A 31 7.38 13.73 -26.65
N THR A 32 8.22 14.70 -26.25
CA THR A 32 8.64 14.89 -24.85
C THR A 32 7.44 15.19 -23.95
N LEU A 33 6.49 16.01 -24.39
CA LEU A 33 5.25 16.27 -23.65
C LEU A 33 4.40 15.01 -23.45
N LEU A 34 4.30 14.15 -24.46
CA LEU A 34 3.56 12.88 -24.36
C LEU A 34 4.25 11.89 -23.42
N VAL A 35 5.58 11.76 -23.53
CA VAL A 35 6.38 10.93 -22.61
C VAL A 35 6.22 11.44 -21.17
N TRP A 36 6.33 12.75 -20.96
CA TRP A 36 6.09 13.38 -19.66
C TRP A 36 4.68 13.08 -19.14
N ALA A 37 3.63 13.19 -19.97
CA ALA A 37 2.29 12.85 -19.54
C ALA A 37 2.19 11.37 -19.12
N LEU A 38 2.69 10.44 -19.94
CA LEU A 38 2.65 9.01 -19.66
C LEU A 38 3.40 8.63 -18.38
N GLU A 39 4.52 9.30 -18.09
CA GLU A 39 5.29 9.07 -16.87
C GLU A 39 4.51 9.45 -15.59
N GLY A 40 3.48 10.30 -15.71
CA GLY A 40 2.54 10.58 -14.62
C GLY A 40 1.86 9.33 -14.06
N LYS A 41 1.72 8.25 -14.85
CA LYS A 41 1.17 6.96 -14.38
C LYS A 41 2.06 6.25 -13.37
N LYS A 42 3.37 6.50 -13.42
CA LYS A 42 4.36 5.93 -12.51
C LYS A 42 4.73 6.89 -11.39
N GLN A 43 4.17 8.10 -11.40
CA GLN A 43 4.46 9.09 -10.38
C GLN A 43 3.89 8.65 -9.03
N GLY A 44 4.78 8.66 -8.03
CA GLY A 44 4.53 8.24 -6.66
C GLY A 44 5.87 8.04 -5.96
N GLN A 45 5.86 8.07 -4.63
CA GLN A 45 7.05 7.81 -3.81
C GLN A 45 6.91 6.46 -3.07
N GLY A 46 6.03 5.58 -3.56
CA GLY A 46 5.80 4.27 -2.98
C GLY A 46 5.02 4.34 -1.67
N PHE A 47 4.26 5.41 -1.44
CA PHE A 47 3.38 5.55 -0.29
C PHE A 47 2.04 4.83 -0.47
N GLY A 48 1.73 4.41 -1.70
CA GLY A 48 0.50 3.73 -2.05
C GLY A 48 -0.73 4.64 -1.98
N PHE A 49 -1.90 4.01 -1.95
CA PHE A 49 -3.16 4.70 -1.74
C PHE A 49 -3.28 5.13 -0.26
N PRO A 50 -3.74 6.36 0.06
CA PRO A 50 -4.28 7.40 -0.83
C PRO A 50 -3.26 8.53 -1.14
N PHE A 51 -1.97 8.27 -1.17
CA PHE A 51 -0.96 9.34 -1.23
C PHE A 51 -0.31 9.54 -2.60
N ASP A 52 0.01 8.46 -3.34
CA ASP A 52 0.73 8.58 -4.62
C ASP A 52 -0.14 9.15 -5.75
N GLN A 53 -1.46 8.91 -5.71
CA GLN A 53 -2.46 9.46 -6.63
C GLN A 53 -2.09 9.50 -8.13
N PRO A 54 -1.50 8.43 -8.71
CA PRO A 54 -0.94 8.45 -10.08
C PRO A 54 -1.99 8.81 -11.14
N HIS A 55 -3.24 8.37 -10.98
CA HIS A 55 -4.31 8.69 -11.93
C HIS A 55 -4.72 10.16 -11.92
N LEU A 56 -4.67 10.84 -10.76
CA LEU A 56 -4.99 12.27 -10.69
C LEU A 56 -3.90 13.08 -11.39
N ILE A 57 -2.64 12.74 -11.10
CA ILE A 57 -1.47 13.34 -11.72
C ILE A 57 -1.50 13.12 -13.23
N PHE A 58 -1.72 11.89 -13.67
CA PHE A 58 -1.79 11.57 -15.09
C PHE A 58 -2.84 12.42 -15.81
N TYR A 59 -4.06 12.52 -15.26
CA TYR A 59 -5.10 13.38 -15.80
C TYR A 59 -4.66 14.85 -15.88
N GLN A 60 -4.07 15.39 -14.82
CA GLN A 60 -3.58 16.78 -14.80
C GLN A 60 -2.49 17.05 -15.85
N ARG A 61 -1.57 16.08 -16.05
CA ARG A 61 -0.56 16.17 -17.11
C ARG A 61 -1.20 16.16 -18.50
N LEU A 62 -2.21 15.32 -18.74
CA LEU A 62 -2.95 15.32 -20.02
C LEU A 62 -3.65 16.66 -20.28
N VAL A 63 -4.28 17.26 -19.25
CA VAL A 63 -4.86 18.61 -19.34
C VAL A 63 -3.78 19.62 -19.73
N THR A 64 -2.62 19.57 -19.08
CA THR A 64 -1.49 20.48 -19.34
C THR A 64 -0.98 20.33 -20.78
N VAL A 65 -0.77 19.09 -21.25
CA VAL A 65 -0.36 18.83 -22.63
C VAL A 65 -1.38 19.38 -23.63
N TYR A 66 -2.67 19.15 -23.41
CA TYR A 66 -3.72 19.67 -24.29
C TYR A 66 -3.67 21.21 -24.37
N THR A 67 -3.55 21.89 -23.23
CA THR A 67 -3.46 23.36 -23.17
C THR A 67 -2.21 23.88 -23.87
N LEU A 68 -1.04 23.28 -23.63
CA LEU A 68 0.22 23.67 -24.28
C LEU A 68 0.15 23.47 -25.79
N LEU A 69 -0.43 22.36 -26.28
CA LEU A 69 -0.59 22.13 -27.71
C LEU A 69 -1.52 23.16 -28.37
N CYS A 70 -2.53 23.65 -27.66
CA CYS A 70 -3.36 24.76 -28.11
C CYS A 70 -2.56 26.07 -28.20
N GLN A 71 -1.80 26.41 -27.16
CA GLN A 71 -0.95 27.60 -27.12
C GLN A 71 0.11 27.58 -28.22
N PHE A 72 0.87 26.50 -28.35
CA PHE A 72 1.87 26.34 -29.40
C PHE A 72 1.29 26.41 -30.82
N SER A 73 0.03 26.03 -30.99
CA SER A 73 -0.67 26.21 -32.27
C SER A 73 -1.00 27.67 -32.55
N GLN A 74 -1.32 28.46 -31.52
CA GLN A 74 -1.58 29.91 -31.61
C GLN A 74 -0.27 30.68 -31.82
N ASP A 75 0.81 30.28 -31.13
CA ASP A 75 2.13 30.92 -31.18
C ASP A 75 2.92 30.60 -32.47
N GLY A 76 2.34 29.81 -33.37
CA GLY A 76 2.96 29.49 -34.66
C GLY A 76 4.12 28.51 -34.61
N LEU A 77 4.24 27.68 -33.54
CA LEU A 77 5.26 26.64 -33.44
C LEU A 77 5.17 25.63 -34.58
N PHE A 78 3.94 25.30 -35.01
CA PHE A 78 3.66 24.33 -36.06
C PHE A 78 3.52 25.01 -37.43
N LYS A 79 4.62 25.09 -38.19
CA LYS A 79 4.70 25.83 -39.46
C LYS A 79 4.28 24.98 -40.65
N SER A 80 4.63 23.69 -40.67
CA SER A 80 4.29 22.81 -41.80
C SER A 80 2.87 22.21 -41.69
N LYS A 81 2.28 21.81 -42.82
CA LYS A 81 1.00 21.10 -42.85
C LYS A 81 1.05 19.79 -42.05
N LYS A 82 2.19 19.09 -42.08
CA LYS A 82 2.42 17.84 -41.35
C LYS A 82 2.44 18.06 -39.83
N GLU A 83 3.12 19.11 -39.36
CA GLU A 83 3.17 19.50 -37.95
C GLU A 83 1.80 19.91 -37.40
N ARG A 84 1.07 20.74 -38.14
CA ARG A 84 -0.29 21.13 -37.75
C ARG A 84 -1.21 19.92 -37.66
N ARG A 85 -1.09 18.98 -38.61
CA ARG A 85 -1.85 17.71 -38.59
C ARG A 85 -1.50 16.90 -37.34
N LEU A 86 -0.22 16.72 -37.01
CA LEU A 86 0.22 16.02 -35.80
C LEU A 86 -0.41 16.61 -34.54
N SER A 87 -0.25 17.92 -34.31
CA SER A 87 -0.83 18.62 -33.17
C SER A 87 -2.36 18.47 -33.12
N SER A 88 -3.05 18.62 -34.26
CA SER A 88 -4.50 18.49 -34.32
C SER A 88 -4.99 17.07 -34.00
N THR A 89 -4.29 16.03 -34.46
CA THR A 89 -4.63 14.63 -34.18
C THR A 89 -4.54 14.36 -32.69
N ILE A 90 -3.43 14.74 -32.06
CA ILE A 90 -3.23 14.50 -30.62
C ILE A 90 -4.26 15.29 -29.79
N ARG A 91 -4.52 16.55 -30.14
CA ARG A 91 -5.55 17.34 -29.46
C ARG A 91 -6.93 16.68 -29.56
N ARG A 92 -7.29 16.17 -30.75
CA ARG A 92 -8.54 15.44 -30.96
C ARG A 92 -8.61 14.16 -30.12
N ASP A 93 -7.52 13.42 -30.01
CA ASP A 93 -7.48 12.18 -29.22
C ASP A 93 -7.59 12.46 -27.70
N LEU A 94 -7.04 13.58 -27.23
CA LEU A 94 -7.15 14.01 -25.83
C LEU A 94 -8.51 14.63 -25.50
N GLN A 95 -9.16 15.28 -26.47
CA GLN A 95 -10.37 16.08 -26.27
C GLN A 95 -11.50 15.34 -25.53
N PRO A 96 -11.84 14.07 -25.83
CA PRO A 96 -12.87 13.34 -25.08
C PRO A 96 -12.59 13.25 -23.59
N VAL A 97 -11.33 13.06 -23.19
CA VAL A 97 -10.92 12.95 -21.78
C VAL A 97 -10.92 14.32 -21.09
N ILE A 98 -10.44 15.35 -21.79
CA ILE A 98 -10.31 16.70 -21.22
C ILE A 98 -11.68 17.40 -21.09
N MET A 99 -12.56 17.19 -22.06
CA MET A 99 -13.89 17.80 -22.11
C MET A 99 -14.94 17.02 -21.32
N ASP A 100 -14.61 15.84 -20.79
CA ASP A 100 -15.47 15.09 -19.90
C ASP A 100 -15.72 15.88 -18.60
N SER A 101 -16.95 16.38 -18.46
CA SER A 101 -17.36 17.18 -17.30
C SER A 101 -17.36 16.39 -15.99
N VAL A 102 -17.60 15.08 -16.05
CA VAL A 102 -17.60 14.19 -14.88
C VAL A 102 -16.17 13.96 -14.41
N LEU A 103 -15.24 13.64 -15.31
CA LEU A 103 -13.82 13.50 -14.99
C LEU A 103 -13.24 14.80 -14.44
N LYS A 104 -13.54 15.95 -15.06
CA LYS A 104 -13.10 17.26 -14.57
C LYS A 104 -13.59 17.55 -13.15
N LYS A 105 -14.89 17.34 -12.89
CA LYS A 105 -15.48 17.51 -11.55
C LYS A 105 -14.84 16.57 -10.54
N ASN A 106 -14.60 15.31 -10.92
CA ASN A 106 -13.99 14.31 -10.04
C ASN A 106 -12.53 14.61 -9.75
N ALA A 107 -11.75 15.08 -10.73
CA ALA A 107 -10.36 15.46 -10.53
C ALA A 107 -10.22 16.64 -9.55
N VAL A 108 -11.08 17.65 -9.67
CA VAL A 108 -11.14 18.78 -8.72
C VAL A 108 -11.48 18.30 -7.31
N LYS A 109 -12.57 17.54 -7.16
CA LYS A 109 -12.98 16.98 -5.85
C LYS A 109 -11.89 16.10 -5.24
N LYS A 110 -11.21 15.29 -6.06
CA LYS A 110 -10.13 14.42 -5.62
C LYS A 110 -8.93 15.23 -5.14
N ARG A 111 -8.56 16.29 -5.84
CA ARG A 111 -7.49 17.22 -5.41
C ARG A 111 -7.80 17.87 -4.06
N GLU A 112 -9.02 18.38 -3.88
CA GLU A 112 -9.47 18.96 -2.61
C GLU A 112 -9.36 17.94 -1.46
N LYS A 113 -9.78 16.69 -1.69
CA LYS A 113 -9.68 15.63 -0.69
C LYS A 113 -8.24 15.27 -0.38
N VAL A 114 -7.38 15.14 -1.40
CA VAL A 114 -5.96 14.83 -1.22
C VAL A 114 -5.25 15.88 -0.37
N ASP A 115 -5.58 17.16 -0.54
CA ASP A 115 -5.03 18.24 0.30
C ASP A 115 -5.38 18.05 1.78
N VAL A 116 -6.66 17.79 2.07
CA VAL A 116 -7.12 17.50 3.45
C VAL A 116 -6.41 16.26 4.02
N PHE A 117 -6.27 15.20 3.22
CA PHE A 117 -5.55 13.99 3.63
C PHE A 117 -4.06 14.24 3.88
N ASN A 118 -3.38 15.07 3.08
CA ASN A 118 -1.98 15.43 3.29
C ASN A 118 -1.79 16.26 4.57
N ARG A 119 -2.75 17.12 4.89
CA ARG A 119 -2.75 17.84 6.17
C ARG A 119 -2.95 16.91 7.36
N LEU A 120 -3.84 15.93 7.26
CA LEU A 120 -4.01 14.89 8.27
C LEU A 120 -2.73 14.05 8.42
N ARG A 121 -2.14 13.62 7.31
CA ARG A 121 -0.87 12.89 7.25
C ARG A 121 0.25 13.62 7.99
N SER A 122 0.37 14.92 7.73
CA SER A 122 1.35 15.80 8.38
C SER A 122 1.09 15.93 9.88
N ALA A 123 -0.16 16.17 10.28
CA ALA A 123 -0.55 16.25 11.69
C ALA A 123 -0.30 14.93 12.43
N MET A 124 -0.55 13.80 11.75
CA MET A 124 -0.29 12.47 12.28
C MET A 124 1.20 12.10 12.22
N ARG A 125 2.09 12.83 11.54
CA ARG A 125 3.50 12.44 11.36
C ARG A 125 3.65 11.01 10.85
N ILE A 126 2.84 10.63 9.86
CA ILE A 126 2.88 9.31 9.21
C ILE A 126 3.36 9.52 7.78
N THR A 127 4.35 8.73 7.35
CA THR A 127 4.82 8.70 5.96
C THR A 127 5.15 10.09 5.44
N LEU A 128 5.86 10.97 6.15
CA LEU A 128 6.02 12.36 5.68
C LEU A 128 6.64 12.44 4.25
N PRO A 129 6.31 13.45 3.42
CA PRO A 129 6.80 13.54 2.03
C PRO A 129 8.34 13.56 1.91
N GLU A 130 9.03 14.04 2.94
CA GLU A 130 10.49 14.06 3.01
C GLU A 130 11.07 12.64 3.19
N ASN A 131 10.25 11.71 3.67
CA ASN A 131 10.64 10.33 3.95
C ASN A 131 10.49 9.43 2.72
N LYS A 132 11.63 8.99 2.17
CA LYS A 132 11.70 8.10 1.01
C LYS A 132 11.36 6.62 1.31
N ARG A 133 10.96 6.29 2.55
CA ARG A 133 10.65 4.89 2.95
C ARG A 133 9.27 4.40 2.46
N GLY A 134 8.41 5.29 1.97
CA GLY A 134 7.14 4.87 1.38
C GLY A 134 6.24 4.13 2.37
N LEU A 135 5.61 3.05 1.91
CA LEU A 135 4.87 2.08 2.73
C LEU A 135 5.72 1.33 3.77
N ASN A 136 7.04 1.50 3.77
CA ASN A 136 7.93 0.90 4.77
C ASN A 136 8.36 1.92 5.85
N ASP A 137 7.68 3.06 5.93
CA ASP A 137 7.90 4.02 7.01
C ASP A 137 7.24 3.57 8.32
N ASP A 138 8.03 3.43 9.38
CA ASP A 138 7.56 3.10 10.72
C ASP A 138 7.06 4.34 11.50
N GLY A 139 7.11 5.51 10.88
CA GLY A 139 6.73 6.80 11.45
C GLY A 139 7.86 7.45 12.23
N GLU A 140 7.77 8.77 12.43
CA GLU A 140 8.78 9.51 13.21
C GLU A 140 8.62 9.24 14.72
N LEU A 141 9.75 9.11 15.41
CA LEU A 141 9.83 9.07 16.87
C LEU A 141 9.58 10.47 17.43
N CYS A 142 8.31 10.86 17.48
CA CYS A 142 7.85 12.13 18.05
C CYS A 142 7.02 11.88 19.31
N ASN A 143 7.04 12.85 20.23
CA ASN A 143 6.22 12.79 21.43
C ASN A 143 4.73 12.71 21.07
N ILE A 144 4.04 11.67 21.57
CA ILE A 144 2.64 11.37 21.22
C ILE A 144 1.69 12.53 21.52
N LYS A 145 1.91 13.25 22.63
CA LYS A 145 1.10 14.40 23.03
C LYS A 145 1.23 15.57 22.06
N THR A 146 2.37 15.70 21.38
CA THR A 146 2.55 16.71 20.34
C THR A 146 1.72 16.37 19.11
N ILE A 147 1.73 15.11 18.70
CA ILE A 147 0.92 14.63 17.58
C ILE A 147 -0.57 14.79 17.89
N GLU A 148 -1.00 14.40 19.10
CA GLU A 148 -2.39 14.58 19.55
C GLU A 148 -2.85 16.04 19.47
N LYS A 149 -1.99 16.98 19.90
CA LYS A 149 -2.25 18.43 19.79
C LYS A 149 -2.41 18.86 18.33
N GLU A 150 -1.54 18.41 17.43
CA GLU A 150 -1.62 18.77 16.01
C GLU A 150 -2.86 18.18 15.34
N VAL A 151 -3.24 16.94 15.66
CA VAL A 151 -4.45 16.31 15.14
C VAL A 151 -5.71 16.98 15.70
N THR A 152 -5.65 17.45 16.96
CA THR A 152 -6.70 18.27 17.55
C THR A 152 -6.87 19.60 16.78
N LYS A 153 -5.76 20.28 16.45
CA LYS A 153 -5.79 21.50 15.62
C LYS A 153 -6.36 21.21 14.23
N PHE A 154 -5.94 20.13 13.59
CA PHE A 154 -6.47 19.69 12.31
C PHE A 154 -7.99 19.49 12.37
N ARG A 155 -8.48 18.73 13.37
CA ARG A 155 -9.91 18.48 13.58
C ARG A 155 -10.68 19.78 13.77
N ARG A 156 -10.22 20.67 14.66
CA ARG A 156 -10.88 21.97 14.90
C ARG A 156 -10.95 22.82 13.64
N ARG A 157 -9.87 22.88 12.85
CA ARG A 157 -9.85 23.63 11.59
C ARG A 157 -10.84 23.04 10.58
N LEU A 158 -10.85 21.71 10.42
CA LEU A 158 -11.74 21.04 9.48
C LEU A 158 -13.21 21.21 9.88
N SER A 159 -13.52 21.16 11.18
CA SER A 159 -14.88 21.37 11.70
C SER A 159 -15.39 22.81 11.55
N LYS A 160 -14.50 23.80 11.47
CA LYS A 160 -14.88 25.21 11.22
C LYS A 160 -15.16 25.50 9.74
N ASP A 161 -14.73 24.62 8.84
CA ASP A 161 -14.96 24.78 7.40
C ASP A 161 -16.37 24.29 7.04
N ASN A 162 -17.28 25.23 6.82
CA ASN A 162 -18.67 24.94 6.45
C ASN A 162 -18.79 24.14 5.14
N LYS A 163 -17.88 24.33 4.18
CA LYS A 163 -17.89 23.57 2.91
C LYS A 163 -17.50 22.12 3.18
N CYS A 164 -16.47 21.89 3.98
CA CYS A 164 -16.07 20.54 4.38
C CYS A 164 -17.15 19.86 5.22
N MET A 165 -17.77 20.55 6.17
CA MET A 165 -18.78 19.94 7.04
C MET A 165 -20.09 19.60 6.33
N LYS A 166 -20.34 20.11 5.12
CA LYS A 166 -21.44 19.63 4.26
C LYS A 166 -21.14 18.28 3.60
N ASP A 167 -19.87 17.88 3.44
CA ASP A 167 -19.50 16.58 2.87
C ASP A 167 -19.50 15.48 3.95
N LYS A 168 -20.42 14.52 3.80
CA LYS A 168 -20.54 13.34 4.69
C LYS A 168 -19.24 12.54 4.81
N ALA A 169 -18.36 12.57 3.80
CA ALA A 169 -17.08 11.86 3.85
C ALA A 169 -16.14 12.45 4.92
N TYR A 170 -16.08 13.79 5.05
CA TYR A 170 -15.25 14.42 6.07
C TYR A 170 -15.82 14.21 7.48
N GLN A 171 -17.15 14.26 7.62
CA GLN A 171 -17.82 13.91 8.88
C GLN A 171 -17.47 12.48 9.32
N LYS A 172 -17.54 11.50 8.39
CA LYS A 172 -17.16 10.10 8.66
C LYS A 172 -15.69 9.97 9.03
N MET A 173 -14.79 10.69 8.36
CA MET A 173 -13.36 10.68 8.69
C MET A 173 -13.11 11.19 10.11
N ILE A 174 -13.73 12.32 10.49
CA ILE A 174 -13.67 12.84 11.87
C ILE A 174 -14.26 11.83 12.85
N GLY A 175 -15.39 11.21 12.50
CA GLY A 175 -16.02 10.16 13.31
C GLY A 175 -15.10 8.98 13.58
N GLN A 176 -14.35 8.52 12.57
CA GLN A 176 -13.35 7.45 12.73
C GLN A 176 -12.19 7.88 13.63
N ILE A 177 -11.67 9.10 13.44
CA ILE A 177 -10.61 9.66 14.30
C ILE A 177 -11.07 9.72 15.75
N ASN A 178 -12.31 10.15 15.99
CA ASN A 178 -12.87 10.23 17.34
C ASN A 178 -13.09 8.83 17.94
N LYS A 179 -13.62 7.88 17.17
CA LYS A 179 -13.87 6.50 17.60
C LYS A 179 -12.59 5.84 18.11
N TYR A 180 -11.47 6.07 17.43
CA TYR A 180 -10.19 5.46 17.75
C TYR A 180 -9.23 6.40 18.47
N TRP A 181 -9.69 7.54 18.99
CA TRP A 181 -8.83 8.59 19.55
C TRP A 181 -7.84 8.05 20.59
N ASN A 182 -8.36 7.33 21.58
CA ASN A 182 -7.55 6.76 22.67
C ASN A 182 -6.56 5.70 22.18
N MET A 183 -6.84 5.04 21.05
CA MET A 183 -5.94 4.05 20.44
C MET A 183 -4.87 4.72 19.55
N LEU A 184 -5.20 5.86 18.93
CA LEU A 184 -4.27 6.61 18.09
C LEU A 184 -3.22 7.37 18.90
N PHE A 185 -3.56 7.74 20.14
CA PHE A 185 -2.71 8.55 21.02
C PHE A 185 -2.44 7.87 22.37
N CYS A 186 -2.22 6.55 22.36
CA CYS A 186 -1.83 5.82 23.57
C CYS A 186 -0.50 6.34 24.14
N ASP A 187 -0.47 6.48 25.46
CA ASP A 187 0.77 6.75 26.17
C ASP A 187 1.80 5.62 25.94
N PRO A 188 3.11 5.95 25.95
CA PRO A 188 4.16 4.95 25.86
C PRO A 188 4.09 3.96 27.02
N ILE A 189 4.38 2.68 26.74
CA ILE A 189 4.47 1.62 27.74
C ILE A 189 5.89 1.63 28.32
N VAL A 190 6.00 1.79 29.63
CA VAL A 190 7.29 1.71 30.33
C VAL A 190 7.49 0.27 30.80
N VAL A 191 8.59 -0.35 30.38
CA VAL A 191 8.97 -1.72 30.74
C VAL A 191 10.29 -1.69 31.49
N GLU A 192 10.36 -2.38 32.63
CA GLU A 192 11.61 -2.56 33.35
C GLU A 192 12.36 -3.77 32.79
N ALA A 193 13.53 -3.55 32.21
CA ALA A 193 14.41 -4.59 31.71
C ALA A 193 15.72 -4.60 32.49
N LYS A 194 16.50 -5.68 32.36
CA LYS A 194 17.85 -5.80 32.96
C LYS A 194 18.79 -4.66 32.54
N ALA A 195 18.57 -4.08 31.36
CA ALA A 195 19.31 -2.94 30.82
C ALA A 195 18.77 -1.56 31.25
N GLY A 196 17.74 -1.52 32.11
CA GLY A 196 17.08 -0.29 32.56
C GLY A 196 15.63 -0.16 32.06
N LYS A 197 15.06 1.03 32.25
CA LYS A 197 13.69 1.34 31.81
C LYS A 197 13.65 1.53 30.29
N ILE A 198 12.89 0.70 29.60
CA ILE A 198 12.63 0.77 28.17
C ILE A 198 11.27 1.40 27.95
N ILE A 199 11.19 2.37 27.03
CA ILE A 199 9.93 3.00 26.64
C ILE A 199 9.51 2.44 25.28
N ILE A 200 8.36 1.77 25.24
CA ILE A 200 7.78 1.19 24.04
C ILE A 200 6.59 2.05 23.63
N GLN A 201 6.71 2.77 22.52
CA GLN A 201 5.58 3.48 21.93
C GLN A 201 4.77 2.50 21.06
N PRO A 202 3.48 2.26 21.35
CA PRO A 202 2.63 1.48 20.46
C PRO A 202 2.53 2.13 19.08
N GLN A 203 2.57 1.30 18.04
CA GLN A 203 2.38 1.75 16.66
C GLN A 203 0.93 2.20 16.45
N ARG A 204 0.78 3.40 15.87
CA ARG A 204 -0.53 4.08 15.69
C ARG A 204 -1.23 3.63 14.41
N THR A 205 -0.47 3.01 13.51
CA THR A 205 -0.98 2.39 12.30
C THR A 205 -0.65 0.91 12.34
N ASN A 206 -1.41 0.13 11.60
CA ASN A 206 -1.16 -1.29 11.39
C ASN A 206 -0.03 -1.53 10.37
N ASN A 207 0.81 -0.54 10.02
CA ASN A 207 1.78 -0.66 8.94
C ASN A 207 2.76 -1.83 9.16
N LEU A 208 3.25 -2.02 10.39
CA LEU A 208 4.12 -3.15 10.72
C LEU A 208 3.44 -4.50 10.44
N LEU A 209 2.18 -4.66 10.87
CA LEU A 209 1.39 -5.87 10.62
C LEU A 209 1.09 -6.04 9.13
N GLU A 210 0.73 -4.98 8.42
CA GLU A 210 0.48 -5.03 6.98
C GLU A 210 1.74 -5.39 6.19
N GLN A 211 2.90 -4.83 6.54
CA GLN A 211 4.20 -5.18 5.95
C GLN A 211 4.53 -6.66 6.21
N PHE A 212 4.31 -7.12 7.43
CA PHE A 212 4.48 -8.51 7.83
C PHE A 212 3.61 -9.44 6.98
N PHE A 213 2.30 -9.22 6.96
CA PHE A 213 1.38 -10.05 6.19
C PHE A 213 1.67 -9.96 4.69
N ARG A 214 1.98 -8.77 4.16
CA ARG A 214 2.37 -8.61 2.75
C ARG A 214 3.58 -9.48 2.40
N THR A 215 4.59 -9.52 3.26
CA THR A 215 5.79 -10.34 3.07
C THR A 215 5.49 -11.83 3.19
N LEU A 216 4.73 -12.22 4.22
CA LEU A 216 4.29 -13.60 4.44
C LEU A 216 3.53 -14.14 3.23
N MET A 217 2.52 -13.39 2.78
CA MET A 217 1.65 -13.76 1.67
C MET A 217 2.42 -13.84 0.35
N ARG A 218 3.31 -12.88 0.06
CA ARG A 218 4.15 -12.91 -1.13
C ARG A 218 5.07 -14.13 -1.16
N THR A 219 5.70 -14.44 -0.03
CA THR A 219 6.63 -15.58 0.10
C THR A 219 5.89 -16.90 -0.14
N TYR A 220 4.71 -17.06 0.45
CA TYR A 220 3.89 -18.25 0.25
C TYR A 220 3.40 -18.42 -1.19
N ARG A 221 2.93 -17.34 -1.83
CA ARG A 221 2.52 -17.41 -3.25
C ARG A 221 3.68 -17.81 -4.15
N LYS A 222 4.88 -17.25 -3.91
CA LYS A 222 6.09 -17.59 -4.67
C LYS A 222 6.48 -19.07 -4.49
N LYS A 223 6.32 -19.62 -3.29
CA LYS A 223 6.66 -21.02 -3.00
C LYS A 223 5.65 -22.02 -3.56
N ASN A 224 4.35 -21.70 -3.50
CA ASN A 224 3.29 -22.68 -3.76
C ASN A 224 2.52 -22.47 -5.08
N GLY A 225 2.69 -21.34 -5.76
CA GLY A 225 2.10 -21.08 -7.09
C GLY A 225 0.59 -20.75 -7.11
N PHE A 226 -0.13 -20.83 -5.99
CA PHE A 226 -1.56 -20.48 -5.93
C PHE A 226 -1.83 -19.19 -5.12
N GLN A 227 -2.92 -18.50 -5.48
CA GLN A 227 -3.30 -17.22 -4.83
C GLN A 227 -4.16 -17.40 -3.56
N ALA A 228 -4.91 -18.49 -3.47
CA ALA A 228 -5.89 -18.76 -2.40
C ALA A 228 -5.22 -19.16 -1.08
N MET A 229 -4.84 -18.17 -0.28
CA MET A 229 -4.00 -18.33 0.89
C MET A 229 -4.80 -18.45 2.21
N GLU A 230 -6.11 -18.22 2.17
CA GLU A 230 -6.99 -18.31 3.33
C GLU A 230 -6.96 -19.70 3.98
N ARG A 231 -7.11 -20.75 3.17
CA ARG A 231 -7.07 -22.14 3.64
C ARG A 231 -5.70 -22.46 4.27
N ALA A 232 -4.62 -21.99 3.66
CA ALA A 232 -3.26 -22.22 4.15
C ALA A 232 -3.02 -21.52 5.49
N LEU A 233 -3.49 -20.28 5.66
CA LEU A 233 -3.41 -19.55 6.93
C LEU A 233 -4.27 -20.21 8.02
N LYS A 234 -5.49 -20.67 7.69
CA LYS A 234 -6.37 -21.37 8.63
C LYS A 234 -5.78 -22.71 9.11
N SER A 235 -5.09 -23.43 8.23
CA SER A 235 -4.42 -24.69 8.57
C SER A 235 -3.03 -24.53 9.20
N MET A 236 -2.49 -23.32 9.21
CA MET A 236 -1.14 -23.06 9.69
C MET A 236 -1.09 -23.20 11.22
N LEU A 237 0.00 -23.76 11.74
CA LEU A 237 0.22 -23.73 13.20
C LEU A 237 0.33 -22.27 13.64
N LYS A 238 -0.30 -21.94 14.77
CA LYS A 238 -0.39 -20.57 15.29
C LYS A 238 0.98 -19.88 15.40
N ASP A 239 2.02 -20.63 15.67
CA ASP A 239 3.39 -20.13 15.88
C ASP A 239 4.24 -20.05 14.60
N THR A 240 3.78 -20.62 13.48
CA THR A 240 4.55 -20.59 12.21
C THR A 240 4.90 -19.16 11.74
N PRO A 241 4.02 -18.15 11.88
CA PRO A 241 4.39 -16.78 11.52
C PRO A 241 5.60 -16.23 12.31
N LEU A 242 5.87 -16.74 13.52
CA LEU A 242 7.03 -16.32 14.34
C LEU A 242 8.37 -16.70 13.70
N VAL A 243 8.40 -17.66 12.76
CA VAL A 243 9.61 -18.01 12.00
C VAL A 243 10.18 -16.80 11.24
N MET A 244 9.35 -15.83 10.89
CA MET A 244 9.82 -14.58 10.27
C MET A 244 10.73 -13.76 11.20
N ASN A 245 10.61 -13.93 12.53
CA ASN A 245 11.46 -13.25 13.51
C ASN A 245 12.90 -13.79 13.53
N LEU A 246 13.18 -14.94 12.88
CA LEU A 246 14.56 -15.44 12.74
C LEU A 246 15.48 -14.47 11.96
N ARG A 247 14.92 -13.44 11.30
CA ARG A 247 15.70 -12.36 10.68
C ARG A 247 16.13 -11.27 11.67
N ASN A 248 15.50 -11.21 12.84
CA ASN A 248 15.86 -10.28 13.90
C ASN A 248 17.03 -10.86 14.71
N LYS A 249 18.13 -10.10 14.81
CA LYS A 249 19.37 -10.55 15.46
C LYS A 249 19.18 -10.77 16.96
N ASP A 250 18.49 -9.87 17.64
CA ASP A 250 18.22 -9.95 19.07
C ASP A 250 17.33 -11.16 19.39
N PHE A 251 16.31 -11.40 18.55
CA PHE A 251 15.48 -12.60 18.66
C PHE A 251 16.30 -13.87 18.46
N MET A 252 17.21 -13.88 17.49
CA MET A 252 18.12 -14.99 17.24
C MET A 252 19.07 -15.23 18.42
N GLU A 253 19.64 -14.19 19.00
CA GLU A 253 20.51 -14.30 20.17
C GLU A 253 19.78 -14.91 21.36
N ILE A 254 18.57 -14.42 21.66
CA ILE A 254 17.70 -14.97 22.71
C ILE A 254 17.36 -16.43 22.41
N LEU A 255 17.02 -16.75 21.15
CA LEU A 255 16.66 -18.11 20.75
C LEU A 255 17.83 -19.09 20.87
N LEU A 256 19.04 -18.66 20.47
CA LEU A 256 20.26 -19.46 20.53
C LEU A 256 20.73 -19.70 21.96
N ASN A 257 20.49 -18.76 22.89
CA ASN A 257 20.79 -18.91 24.31
C ASN A 257 22.23 -19.42 24.56
N GLY A 258 23.21 -18.77 23.91
CA GLY A 258 24.63 -19.12 23.99
C GLY A 258 25.12 -20.22 23.04
N LYS A 259 24.25 -20.80 22.20
CA LYS A 259 24.64 -21.75 21.15
C LYS A 259 25.13 -21.02 19.89
N ARG A 260 25.96 -21.70 19.08
CA ARG A 260 26.56 -21.09 17.87
C ARG A 260 25.54 -20.90 16.76
N ASP A 261 24.63 -21.86 16.59
CA ASP A 261 23.65 -21.87 15.51
C ASP A 261 22.36 -22.61 15.90
N LEU A 262 21.36 -22.53 15.01
CA LEU A 262 20.08 -23.19 15.20
C LEU A 262 20.20 -24.71 15.26
N ALA A 263 21.16 -25.31 14.55
CA ALA A 263 21.31 -26.76 14.53
C ALA A 263 21.72 -27.27 15.93
N GLN A 264 22.68 -26.62 16.57
CA GLN A 264 23.06 -26.90 17.95
C GLN A 264 21.91 -26.66 18.92
N ARG A 265 21.14 -25.58 18.72
CA ARG A 265 19.97 -25.29 19.56
C ARG A 265 18.88 -26.35 19.40
N PHE A 266 18.63 -26.83 18.19
CA PHE A 266 17.67 -27.90 17.92
C PHE A 266 18.15 -29.26 18.47
N ALA A 267 19.46 -29.51 18.52
CA ALA A 267 20.01 -30.73 19.10
C ALA A 267 19.71 -30.87 20.61
N ASP A 268 19.58 -29.76 21.33
CA ASP A 268 19.20 -29.75 22.76
C ASP A 268 17.70 -30.08 22.97
N ILE A 269 16.87 -30.04 21.92
CA ILE A 269 15.43 -30.22 22.05
C ILE A 269 15.06 -31.69 21.96
N ASP A 270 14.40 -32.20 22.99
CA ASP A 270 13.84 -33.55 23.00
C ASP A 270 12.76 -33.73 21.91
N ALA A 271 12.98 -34.69 21.02
CA ALA A 271 12.08 -34.98 19.91
C ALA A 271 10.68 -35.45 20.38
N GLY A 272 10.57 -36.07 21.54
CA GLY A 272 9.32 -36.47 22.16
C GLY A 272 8.47 -35.27 22.59
N ILE A 273 9.08 -34.21 23.12
CA ILE A 273 8.41 -32.93 23.42
C ILE A 273 7.83 -32.34 22.12
N VAL A 274 8.62 -32.30 21.05
CA VAL A 274 8.17 -31.77 19.75
C VAL A 274 6.97 -32.55 19.21
N ARG A 275 7.04 -33.89 19.22
CA ARG A 275 5.94 -34.74 18.75
C ARG A 275 4.67 -34.55 19.58
N ARG A 276 4.79 -34.43 20.92
CA ARG A 276 3.64 -34.15 21.80
C ARG A 276 3.03 -32.80 21.49
N GLN A 277 3.85 -31.77 21.30
CA GLN A 277 3.36 -30.43 21.00
C GLN A 277 2.67 -30.38 19.62
N MET A 278 3.25 -31.01 18.59
CA MET A 278 2.61 -31.12 17.27
C MET A 278 1.22 -31.77 17.36
N ARG A 279 1.08 -32.86 18.13
CA ARG A 279 -0.23 -33.52 18.36
C ARG A 279 -1.24 -32.63 19.10
N ARG A 280 -0.77 -31.80 20.05
CA ARG A 280 -1.61 -30.83 20.79
C ARG A 280 -2.03 -29.66 19.91
N SER A 281 -1.13 -29.15 19.06
CA SER A 281 -1.37 -28.00 18.18
C SER A 281 -2.30 -28.34 17.01
N THR A 282 -2.37 -29.61 16.60
CA THR A 282 -3.43 -30.13 15.70
C THR A 282 -4.76 -30.36 16.43
N GLY A 283 -4.97 -29.72 17.58
CA GLY A 283 -6.04 -29.96 18.56
C GLY A 283 -7.32 -30.59 18.01
N THR A 284 -7.62 -31.79 18.50
CA THR A 284 -8.99 -32.29 18.78
C THR A 284 -10.09 -32.04 17.74
N GLU A 285 -9.77 -32.05 16.45
CA GLU A 285 -10.72 -32.63 15.50
C GLU A 285 -10.39 -34.12 15.47
N TYR A 286 -11.27 -34.97 16.01
CA TYR A 286 -11.34 -36.36 15.54
C TYR A 286 -11.25 -36.26 14.02
N THR A 287 -10.12 -36.67 13.44
CA THR A 287 -9.91 -36.52 12.01
C THR A 287 -10.76 -37.60 11.37
N ILE A 288 -12.05 -37.30 11.23
CA ILE A 288 -13.02 -38.16 10.58
C ILE A 288 -12.47 -38.36 9.18
N SER A 289 -12.07 -39.60 8.87
CA SER A 289 -11.52 -39.94 7.57
C SER A 289 -12.48 -39.48 6.47
N ALA A 290 -11.98 -39.15 5.28
CA ALA A 290 -12.84 -38.73 4.18
C ALA A 290 -13.93 -39.77 3.84
N ARG A 291 -13.70 -41.04 4.18
CA ARG A 291 -14.68 -42.12 4.11
C ARG A 291 -15.74 -42.00 5.20
N MET A 292 -15.31 -41.82 6.46
CA MET A 292 -16.21 -41.65 7.60
C MET A 292 -17.06 -40.37 7.47
N LYS A 293 -16.53 -39.27 6.93
CA LYS A 293 -17.31 -38.05 6.65
C LYS A 293 -18.42 -38.31 5.64
N ARG A 294 -18.13 -39.05 4.57
CA ARG A 294 -19.11 -39.44 3.55
C ARG A 294 -20.22 -40.31 4.14
N ILE A 295 -19.85 -41.27 4.98
CA ILE A 295 -20.79 -42.19 5.63
C ILE A 295 -21.70 -41.43 6.60
N VAL A 296 -21.14 -40.59 7.48
CA VAL A 296 -21.90 -39.82 8.49
C VAL A 296 -22.78 -38.73 7.85
N SER A 297 -22.43 -38.25 6.65
CA SER A 297 -23.26 -37.26 5.93
C SER A 297 -24.46 -37.88 5.20
N SER A 298 -24.58 -39.21 5.17
CA SER A 298 -25.73 -39.89 4.55
C SER A 298 -26.95 -39.78 5.46
N PRO A 299 -28.14 -39.36 4.96
CA PRO A 299 -29.36 -39.30 5.76
C PRO A 299 -29.79 -40.65 6.33
N THR A 300 -29.44 -41.74 5.64
CA THR A 300 -29.79 -43.14 5.99
C THR A 300 -28.75 -43.82 6.88
N PHE A 301 -27.77 -43.07 7.38
CA PHE A 301 -26.68 -43.61 8.18
C PHE A 301 -27.15 -44.30 9.49
N PRO A 302 -28.11 -43.74 10.26
CA PRO A 302 -28.61 -44.39 11.46
C PRO A 302 -29.24 -45.77 11.19
N GLU A 303 -30.07 -45.88 10.15
CA GLU A 303 -30.75 -47.12 9.76
C GLU A 303 -29.75 -48.17 9.28
N SER A 304 -28.71 -47.72 8.58
CA SER A 304 -27.62 -48.59 8.12
C SER A 304 -26.81 -49.17 9.28
N ILE A 305 -26.70 -48.48 10.43
CA ILE A 305 -26.06 -49.02 11.63
C ILE A 305 -26.96 -50.04 12.33
N ILE A 306 -28.25 -49.71 12.50
CA ILE A 306 -29.23 -50.60 13.15
C ILE A 306 -29.30 -51.93 12.39
N SER A 307 -29.45 -51.88 11.07
CA SER A 307 -29.43 -53.05 10.19
C SER A 307 -28.18 -53.93 10.34
N LEU A 308 -27.04 -53.33 10.67
CA LEU A 308 -25.75 -54.02 10.74
C LEU A 308 -25.54 -54.67 12.11
N ILE A 309 -26.13 -54.09 13.17
CA ILE A 309 -26.16 -54.67 14.51
C ILE A 309 -27.13 -55.84 14.56
N ASP A 310 -28.33 -55.69 13.99
CA ASP A 310 -29.35 -56.75 13.97
C ASP A 310 -28.88 -57.99 13.22
N LYS A 311 -28.16 -57.82 12.10
CA LYS A 311 -27.52 -58.91 11.36
C LYS A 311 -26.40 -59.63 12.10
N LYS A 312 -25.86 -59.04 13.17
CA LYS A 312 -24.78 -59.61 13.98
C LYS A 312 -25.32 -60.28 15.26
N ALA A 313 -26.57 -60.00 15.62
CA ALA A 313 -27.28 -60.60 16.75
C ALA A 313 -28.15 -61.81 16.34
N SER A 314 -28.21 -62.12 15.04
CA SER A 314 -28.78 -63.36 14.47
C SER A 314 -27.66 -64.33 14.12
#